data_AF-A0ABD2IP15-F1
#
_entry.id   AF-A0ABD2IP15-F1
#
_cell.length_a   1.000
_cell.length_b   1.000
_cell.length_c   1.000
_cell.angle_alpha   90.00
_cell.angle_beta   90.00
_cell.angle_gamma   90.00
#
_symmetry.space_group_name_H-M   'P 1'
#
loop_
_entity.id
_entity.type
_entity.pdbx_description
1 polymer ?
#
loop_
_entity_poly.entity_id
_entity_poly.type
_entity_poly.pdbx_seq_one_letter_code
_entity_poly.pdbx_strand_id
1 'polypeptide(L)'
;MSPIRYPPGVKLPPFARFYDNVYWKVKRYMKPQFFGVVATVTIIGAAFWMIAIQPMISHEYYAEKQRERWKRMPVSREQLAGGLPVWRDPFDREDRKTPSYAK
;
A
#
# COMPACT_ATOMS: atom_id res chain seq x y z
N MET A 1 32.76 -22.07 3.45
CA MET A 1 32.86 -21.78 4.90
C MET A 1 32.33 -22.98 5.67
N SER A 2 33.22 -23.70 6.35
CA SER A 2 32.88 -24.86 7.19
C SER A 2 32.06 -24.44 8.41
N PRO A 3 31.20 -25.33 8.95
CA PRO A 3 30.56 -25.09 10.25
C PRO A 3 31.63 -24.89 11.33
N ILE A 4 31.35 -23.98 12.27
CA ILE A 4 32.24 -23.70 13.40
C ILE A 4 32.38 -24.99 14.20
N ARG A 5 33.55 -25.62 14.15
CA ARG A 5 33.83 -26.82 14.94
C ARG A 5 34.32 -26.41 16.31
N TYR A 6 33.49 -26.62 17.32
CA TYR A 6 33.89 -26.44 18.70
C TYR A 6 34.73 -27.64 19.16
N PRO A 7 35.79 -27.43 19.97
CA PRO A 7 36.59 -28.52 20.51
C PRO A 7 35.73 -29.45 21.41
N PRO A 8 35.98 -30.77 21.39
CA PRO A 8 35.22 -31.73 22.18
C PRO A 8 35.40 -31.45 23.68
N GLY A 9 34.29 -31.40 24.43
CA GLY A 9 34.29 -31.23 25.89
C GLY A 9 33.93 -29.83 26.40
N VAL A 10 33.76 -28.83 25.53
CA VAL A 10 33.36 -27.48 25.95
C VAL A 10 31.83 -27.37 26.06
N LYS A 11 31.33 -26.99 27.25
CA LYS A 11 29.91 -26.67 27.43
C LYS A 11 29.59 -25.35 26.71
N LEU A 12 28.96 -25.46 25.55
CA LEU A 12 28.52 -24.29 24.80
C LEU A 12 27.41 -23.54 25.56
N PRO A 13 27.48 -22.20 25.63
CA PRO A 13 26.41 -21.40 26.20
C PRO A 13 25.09 -21.65 25.41
N PRO A 14 23.92 -21.56 26.05
CA PRO A 14 22.64 -21.90 25.43
C PRO A 14 22.40 -21.19 24.10
N PHE A 15 22.81 -19.93 24.01
CA PHE A 15 22.70 -19.13 22.78
C PHE A 15 23.54 -19.67 21.63
N ALA A 16 24.75 -20.18 21.89
CA ALA A 16 25.62 -20.74 20.85
C ALA A 16 25.04 -22.04 20.26
N ARG A 17 24.41 -22.88 21.10
CA ARG A 17 23.70 -24.10 20.64
C ARG A 17 22.45 -23.76 19.83
N PHE A 18 21.73 -22.71 20.21
CA PHE A 18 20.59 -22.22 19.46
C PHE A 18 21.01 -21.67 18.10
N TYR A 19 22.03 -20.80 18.08
CA TYR A 19 22.55 -20.20 16.85
C TYR A 19 23.01 -21.27 15.86
N ASP A 20 23.78 -22.27 16.28
CA ASP A 20 24.30 -23.29 15.36
C ASP A 20 23.18 -24.17 14.76
N ASN A 21 22.18 -24.53 15.57
CA ASN A 21 21.05 -25.34 15.12
C ASN A 21 20.08 -24.57 14.21
N VAL A 22 19.84 -23.29 14.49
CA VAL A 22 18.86 -22.48 13.78
C VAL A 22 19.49 -21.81 12.56
N TYR A 23 20.66 -21.21 12.70
CA TYR A 23 21.33 -20.49 11.61
C TYR A 23 21.60 -21.38 10.40
N TRP A 24 22.13 -22.59 10.60
CA TRP A 24 22.41 -23.49 9.46
C TRP A 24 21.15 -24.06 8.82
N LYS A 25 20.10 -24.33 9.61
CA LYS A 25 18.80 -24.73 9.07
C LYS A 25 18.20 -23.58 8.26
N VAL A 26 18.12 -22.39 8.83
CA VAL A 26 17.59 -21.19 8.17
C VAL A 26 18.39 -20.86 6.91
N LYS A 27 19.73 -20.85 6.97
CA LYS A 27 20.60 -20.60 5.82
C LYS A 27 20.45 -21.65 4.71
N ARG A 28 20.15 -22.91 5.05
CA ARG A 28 19.89 -23.97 4.06
C ARG A 28 18.58 -23.75 3.30
N TYR A 29 17.56 -23.20 3.96
CA TYR A 29 16.25 -22.94 3.36
C TYR A 29 16.12 -21.52 2.78
N MET A 30 16.91 -20.55 3.26
CA MET A 30 16.94 -19.19 2.73
C MET A 30 17.86 -19.10 1.52
N LYS A 31 17.31 -19.36 0.34
CA LYS A 31 17.94 -18.95 -0.91
C LYS A 31 17.87 -17.42 -1.04
N PRO A 32 18.89 -16.75 -1.63
CA PRO A 32 18.89 -15.29 -1.79
C PRO A 32 17.66 -14.76 -2.54
N GLN A 33 17.07 -15.57 -3.42
CA GLN A 33 15.82 -15.26 -4.13
C GLN A 33 14.62 -15.08 -3.18
N PHE A 34 14.62 -15.71 -2.01
CA PHE A 34 13.54 -15.60 -1.02
C PHE A 34 13.42 -14.18 -0.47
N PHE A 35 14.53 -13.49 -0.23
CA PHE A 35 14.52 -12.10 0.24
C PHE A 35 13.93 -11.15 -0.81
N GLY A 36 14.28 -11.35 -2.09
CA GLY A 36 13.71 -10.54 -3.18
C GLY A 36 12.20 -10.71 -3.29
N VAL A 37 11.71 -11.95 -3.20
CA VAL A 37 10.27 -12.25 -3.25
C VAL A 37 9.54 -11.64 -2.04
N VAL A 38 10.04 -11.86 -0.83
CA VAL A 38 9.42 -11.31 0.39
C VAL A 38 9.41 -9.79 0.37
N ALA A 39 10.51 -9.14 -0.02
CA ALA A 39 10.58 -7.69 -0.16
C ALA A 39 9.57 -7.16 -1.18
N THR A 40 9.50 -7.81 -2.35
CA THR A 40 8.57 -7.41 -3.42
C THR A 40 7.12 -7.53 -2.96
N VAL A 41 6.75 -8.68 -2.37
CA VAL A 41 5.38 -8.90 -1.86
C VAL A 41 5.03 -7.90 -0.76
N THR A 42 5.97 -7.58 0.12
CA THR A 42 5.75 -6.59 1.19
C THR A 42 5.52 -5.19 0.63
N ILE A 43 6.32 -4.76 -0.35
CA ILE A 43 6.18 -3.45 -0.99
C ILE A 43 4.84 -3.36 -1.73
N ILE A 44 4.49 -4.38 -2.52
CA ILE A 44 3.22 -4.43 -3.25
C ILE A 44 2.04 -4.43 -2.27
N GLY A 45 2.11 -5.23 -1.20
CA GLY A 45 1.09 -5.29 -0.16
C GLY A 45 0.90 -3.95 0.56
N ALA A 46 1.99 -3.27 0.91
CA ALA A 46 1.95 -1.95 1.54
C ALA A 46 1.35 -0.89 0.60
N ALA A 47 1.73 -0.91 -0.68
CA ALA A 47 1.14 -0.03 -1.69
C ALA A 47 -0.37 -0.27 -1.83
N PHE A 48 -0.80 -1.53 -1.89
CA PHE A 48 -2.20 -1.89 -1.97
C PHE A 48 -2.98 -1.45 -0.72
N TRP A 49 -2.40 -1.65 0.47
CA TRP A 49 -3.01 -1.22 1.72
C TRP A 49 -3.27 0.30 1.75
N MET A 50 -2.29 1.11 1.34
CA MET A 50 -2.44 2.57 1.31
C MET A 50 -3.49 3.05 0.29
N ILE A 51 -3.63 2.36 -0.85
CA ILE A 51 -4.52 2.79 -1.93
C ILE A 51 -5.94 2.26 -1.76
N ALA A 52 -6.12 1.01 -1.35
CA ALA A 52 -7.43 0.36 -1.29
C ALA A 52 -8.02 0.37 0.11
N ILE A 53 -7.21 0.05 1.12
CA ILE A 53 -7.71 -0.21 2.47
C ILE A 53 -7.80 1.07 3.28
N GLN A 54 -6.79 1.94 3.21
CA GLN A 54 -6.79 3.16 4.00
C GLN A 54 -7.99 4.09 3.68
N PRO A 55 -8.37 4.30 2.41
CA PRO A 55 -9.54 5.11 2.08
C PRO A 55 -10.85 4.52 2.58
N MET A 56 -10.91 3.18 2.71
CA MET A 56 -12.08 2.49 3.24
C MET A 56 -12.24 2.72 4.75
N ILE A 57 -11.12 2.80 5.49
CA ILE A 57 -11.14 3.00 6.95
C ILE A 57 -11.41 4.47 7.30
N SER A 58 -10.79 5.42 6.59
CA SER A 58 -10.92 6.86 6.88
C SER A 58 -11.61 7.61 5.74
N HIS A 59 -12.81 7.14 5.37
CA HIS A 59 -13.55 7.63 4.21
C HIS A 59 -13.75 9.15 4.21
N GLU A 60 -14.08 9.75 5.36
CA GLU A 60 -14.34 11.20 5.47
C GLU A 60 -13.12 12.05 5.12
N TYR A 61 -11.95 11.67 5.64
CA TYR A 61 -10.69 12.36 5.36
C TYR A 61 -10.34 12.32 3.86
N TYR A 62 -10.52 11.16 3.22
CA TYR A 62 -10.24 11.02 1.80
C TYR A 62 -11.26 11.74 0.91
N ALA A 63 -12.53 11.73 1.28
CA ALA A 63 -13.57 12.48 0.58
C ALA A 63 -13.31 13.99 0.65
N GLU A 64 -12.92 14.52 1.81
CA GLU A 64 -12.58 15.93 1.97
C GLU A 64 -11.35 16.31 1.15
N LYS A 65 -10.28 15.51 1.23
CA LYS A 65 -9.06 15.74 0.44
C LYS A 65 -9.30 15.66 -1.06
N GLN A 66 -10.18 14.77 -1.51
CA GLN A 66 -10.59 14.72 -2.91
C GLN A 66 -11.32 16.00 -3.31
N ARG A 67 -12.31 16.46 -2.52
CA ARG A 67 -13.01 17.73 -2.77
C ARG A 67 -12.05 18.91 -2.80
N GLU A 68 -11.08 18.97 -1.90
CA GLU A 68 -10.05 20.01 -1.86
C GLU A 68 -9.18 20.00 -3.13
N ARG A 69 -8.77 18.81 -3.60
CA ARG A 69 -8.03 18.66 -4.86
C ARG A 69 -8.86 19.07 -6.07
N TRP A 70 -10.13 18.67 -6.12
CA TRP A 70 -11.07 19.08 -7.17
C TRP A 70 -11.28 20.59 -7.23
N LYS A 71 -11.40 21.26 -6.08
CA LYS A 71 -11.48 22.73 -6.02
C LYS A 71 -10.23 23.45 -6.54
N ARG A 72 -9.07 22.79 -6.46
CA ARG A 72 -7.78 23.35 -6.93
C ARG A 72 -7.47 23.04 -8.38
N MET A 73 -8.19 22.13 -9.02
CA MET A 73 -7.97 21.81 -10.42
C MET A 73 -8.50 22.95 -11.30
N PRO A 74 -7.67 23.59 -12.14
CA PRO A 74 -8.09 24.66 -13.03
C PRO A 74 -8.80 24.12 -14.29
N VAL A 75 -9.55 23.02 -14.15
CA VAL A 75 -10.13 22.28 -15.27
C VAL A 75 -11.59 21.99 -14.96
N SER A 76 -12.49 22.41 -15.85
CA SER A 76 -13.91 22.13 -15.71
C SER A 76 -14.20 20.65 -16.00
N ARG A 77 -15.30 20.11 -15.46
CA ARG A 77 -15.69 18.72 -15.71
C ARG A 77 -15.91 18.46 -17.20
N GLU A 78 -16.39 19.47 -17.91
CA GLU A 78 -16.64 19.47 -19.34
C GLU A 78 -15.34 19.45 -20.14
N GLN A 79 -14.30 20.15 -19.67
CA GLN A 79 -12.96 20.10 -20.26
C GLN A 79 -12.29 18.73 -20.08
N LEU A 80 -12.48 18.08 -18.93
CA LEU A 80 -11.98 16.71 -18.70
C LEU A 80 -12.72 15.65 -19.52
N ALA A 81 -14.00 15.89 -19.82
CA ALA A 81 -14.80 14.94 -20.60
C ALA A 81 -14.47 14.95 -22.10
N GLY A 82 -13.68 15.90 -22.60
CA GLY A 82 -13.20 15.88 -23.98
C GLY A 82 -14.32 15.85 -25.02
N GLY A 83 -15.47 16.49 -24.73
CA GLY A 83 -16.65 16.48 -25.59
C GLY A 83 -17.61 15.31 -25.36
N LEU A 84 -17.31 14.39 -24.44
CA LEU A 84 -18.25 13.37 -23.97
C LEU A 84 -19.24 13.98 -22.95
N PRO A 85 -20.47 13.45 -22.86
CA PRO A 85 -21.40 13.86 -21.82
C PRO A 85 -20.80 13.55 -20.44
N VAL A 86 -20.59 14.60 -19.64
CA VAL A 86 -20.14 14.49 -18.25
C VAL A 86 -21.18 13.66 -17.48
N TRP A 87 -20.71 12.65 -16.74
CA TRP A 87 -21.57 11.91 -15.84
C TRP A 87 -22.14 12.85 -14.78
N ARG A 88 -23.46 13.10 -14.84
CA ARG A 88 -24.19 13.77 -13.78
C ARG A 88 -24.54 12.76 -12.71
N ASP A 89 -24.29 13.12 -11.46
CA ASP A 89 -24.68 12.30 -10.33
C ASP A 89 -26.22 12.20 -10.30
N PRO A 90 -26.81 11.01 -10.43
CA PRO A 90 -28.26 10.82 -10.49
C PRO A 90 -28.96 11.11 -9.16
N PHE A 91 -28.22 11.33 -8.07
CA PHE A 91 -28.73 11.70 -6.75
C PHE A 91 -28.49 13.15 -6.38
N ASP A 92 -27.77 13.90 -7.22
CA ASP A 92 -27.67 15.35 -7.12
C ASP A 92 -29.03 15.91 -7.54
N ARG A 93 -29.96 15.92 -6.58
CA ARG A 93 -31.28 16.50 -6.76
C ARG A 93 -31.04 17.99 -6.97
N GLU A 94 -31.03 18.40 -8.23
CA GLU A 94 -31.33 19.78 -8.63
C GLU A 94 -32.62 20.16 -7.89
N ASP A 95 -32.48 20.82 -6.76
CA ASP A 95 -33.49 21.63 -6.16
C ASP A 95 -33.91 22.62 -7.25
N ARG A 96 -35.01 22.26 -7.93
CA ARG A 96 -35.71 23.04 -8.94
C ARG A 96 -36.02 24.43 -8.39
N LYS A 97 -35.06 25.35 -8.35
CA LYS A 97 -35.29 26.75 -7.97
C LYS A 97 -34.15 27.72 -8.27
N THR A 98 -33.30 27.44 -9.25
CA THR A 98 -32.50 28.50 -9.87
C THR A 98 -32.40 28.27 -11.37
N PRO A 99 -33.11 29.07 -12.20
CA PRO A 99 -32.88 29.06 -13.64
C PRO A 99 -31.46 29.56 -13.88
N SER A 100 -30.61 28.67 -14.39
CA SER A 100 -29.29 28.99 -14.93
C SER A 100 -29.46 29.74 -16.26
N TYR A 101 -29.90 31.00 -16.17
CA TYR A 101 -29.72 32.00 -17.20
C TYR A 101 -29.39 33.34 -16.52
N ALA A 102 -28.12 33.52 -16.18
CA ALA A 102 -27.56 34.84 -15.96
C ALA A 102 -26.05 34.81 -16.27
N LYS A 103 -25.78 35.06 -17.56
CA LYS A 103 -24.55 35.55 -18.20
C LYS A 103 -23.22 34.83 -17.94
#